data_AF-A0A2W0AMP2-F1
#
_entry.id   AF-A0A2W0AMP2-F1
#
_cell.length_a   1.000
_cell.length_b   1.000
_cell.length_c   1.000
_cell.angle_alpha   90.00
_cell.angle_beta   90.00
_cell.angle_gamma   90.00
#
_symmetry.space_group_name_H-M   'P 1'
#
loop_
_entity.id
_entity.type
_entity.pdbx_description
1 polymer ?
#
loop_
_entity_poly.entity_id
_entity_poly.type
_entity_poly.pdbx_seq_one_letter_code
_entity_poly.pdbx_strand_id
1 'polypeptide(L)'
;MERTQTQVATAVIRKRARASYASGTRDKLSEKVYKDLKRDIIRGVHAPGQALTEKDLARRYRSSRTPVREAALRLQEARLLRIVPNRGYFVSQITLQELNDVYEFRTAVECAAAELAARKAIDSALLEELADWAETSYRTDSLEKYMEFIEGDTRFHVGIARLSRNQMLVRAVAEARSLMERIMYAVVDIHYYGEVPIQEHRDIIKAIREHDPQAARKRMYDHIVQSKHKVLRLTSPSTTRTTRR
;
A
#
# COMPACT_ATOMS: atom_id res chain seq x y z
N MET A 1 -46.76 -37.92 -16.84
CA MET A 1 -45.81 -37.72 -15.73
C MET A 1 -44.45 -37.15 -16.17
N GLU A 2 -44.04 -37.27 -17.45
CA GLU A 2 -42.74 -36.73 -17.93
C GLU A 2 -42.64 -35.20 -18.01
N ARG A 3 -43.72 -34.47 -18.34
CA ARG A 3 -43.67 -32.99 -18.46
C ARG A 3 -43.32 -32.28 -17.15
N THR A 4 -43.63 -32.89 -16.00
CA THR A 4 -43.39 -32.30 -14.68
C THR A 4 -41.94 -32.49 -14.22
N GLN A 5 -41.28 -33.59 -14.58
CA GLN A 5 -39.86 -33.83 -14.22
C GLN A 5 -38.90 -32.93 -15.02
N THR A 6 -39.17 -32.67 -16.29
CA THR A 6 -38.34 -31.79 -17.15
C THR A 6 -38.39 -30.32 -16.71
N GLN A 7 -39.54 -29.85 -16.18
CA GLN A 7 -39.66 -28.49 -15.64
C GLN A 7 -38.93 -28.31 -14.32
N VAL A 8 -38.91 -29.33 -13.45
CA VAL A 8 -38.19 -29.28 -12.16
C VAL A 8 -36.66 -29.30 -12.37
N ALA A 9 -36.15 -30.14 -13.28
CA ALA A 9 -34.73 -30.16 -13.62
C ALA A 9 -34.23 -28.83 -14.20
N THR A 10 -35.03 -28.22 -15.09
CA THR A 10 -34.71 -26.91 -15.70
C THR A 10 -34.75 -25.77 -14.68
N ALA A 11 -35.67 -25.81 -13.71
CA ALA A 11 -35.75 -24.83 -12.63
C ALA A 11 -34.56 -24.93 -11.65
N VAL A 12 -34.11 -26.14 -11.33
CA VAL A 12 -32.94 -26.38 -10.45
C VAL A 12 -31.63 -25.90 -11.11
N ILE A 13 -31.46 -26.15 -12.41
CA ILE A 13 -30.29 -25.67 -13.18
C ILE A 13 -30.27 -24.13 -13.26
N ARG A 14 -31.42 -23.49 -13.55
CA ARG A 14 -31.55 -22.02 -13.55
C ARG A 14 -31.29 -21.41 -12.16
N LYS A 15 -31.70 -22.07 -11.08
CA LYS A 15 -31.48 -21.62 -9.70
C LYS A 15 -30.00 -21.70 -9.31
N ARG A 16 -29.28 -22.76 -9.73
CA ARG A 16 -27.82 -22.90 -9.55
C ARG A 16 -27.02 -21.88 -10.37
N ALA A 17 -27.40 -21.64 -11.63
CA ALA A 17 -26.75 -20.62 -12.47
C ALA A 17 -26.95 -19.20 -11.94
N ARG A 18 -28.17 -18.86 -11.47
CA ARG A 18 -28.45 -17.58 -10.79
C ARG A 18 -27.70 -17.42 -9.48
N ALA A 19 -27.57 -18.48 -8.68
CA ALA A 19 -26.81 -18.45 -7.44
C ALA A 19 -25.30 -18.26 -7.69
N SER A 20 -24.74 -18.95 -8.70
CA SER A 20 -23.35 -18.79 -9.13
C SER A 20 -23.06 -17.38 -9.67
N TYR A 21 -23.96 -16.85 -10.51
CA TYR A 21 -23.83 -15.48 -11.03
C TYR A 21 -23.99 -14.42 -9.94
N ALA A 22 -24.91 -14.61 -9.00
CA ALA A 22 -25.09 -13.73 -7.85
C ALA A 22 -23.90 -13.80 -6.88
N SER A 23 -23.29 -14.97 -6.70
CA SER A 23 -22.05 -15.16 -5.93
C SER A 23 -20.88 -14.44 -6.60
N GLY A 24 -20.62 -14.71 -7.88
CA GLY A 24 -19.53 -14.06 -8.61
C GLY A 24 -19.69 -12.54 -8.75
N THR A 25 -20.93 -12.03 -8.79
CA THR A 25 -21.18 -10.58 -8.79
C THR A 25 -20.98 -9.98 -7.39
N ARG A 26 -21.34 -10.70 -6.32
CA ARG A 26 -21.04 -10.29 -4.94
C ARG A 26 -19.56 -10.27 -4.65
N ASP A 27 -18.83 -11.31 -5.07
CA ASP A 27 -17.37 -11.40 -4.88
C ASP A 27 -16.67 -10.22 -5.57
N LYS A 28 -17.08 -9.87 -6.79
CA LYS A 28 -16.58 -8.69 -7.51
C LYS A 28 -16.90 -7.38 -6.79
N LEU A 29 -18.10 -7.23 -6.24
CA LEU A 29 -18.52 -6.02 -5.54
C LEU A 29 -17.79 -5.87 -4.19
N SER A 30 -17.63 -6.98 -3.46
CA SER A 30 -16.85 -7.08 -2.22
C SER A 30 -15.38 -6.75 -2.47
N GLU A 31 -14.79 -7.30 -3.53
CA GLU A 31 -13.42 -6.99 -3.94
C GLU A 31 -13.25 -5.53 -4.33
N LYS A 32 -14.22 -4.95 -5.06
CA LYS A 32 -14.21 -3.52 -5.40
C LYS A 32 -14.26 -2.66 -4.14
N VAL A 33 -15.20 -2.93 -3.22
CA VAL A 33 -15.31 -2.19 -1.95
C VAL A 33 -14.04 -2.34 -1.13
N TYR A 34 -13.45 -3.54 -1.06
CA TYR A 34 -12.17 -3.77 -0.40
C TYR A 34 -11.05 -2.90 -0.99
N LYS A 35 -10.89 -2.87 -2.33
CA LYS A 35 -9.87 -2.07 -3.00
C LYS A 35 -10.08 -0.57 -2.78
N ASP A 36 -11.31 -0.09 -2.93
CA ASP A 36 -11.65 1.33 -2.75
C ASP A 36 -11.48 1.79 -1.30
N LEU A 37 -11.96 1.01 -0.33
CA LEU A 37 -11.81 1.33 1.09
C LEU A 37 -10.37 1.21 1.57
N LYS A 38 -9.61 0.21 1.09
CA LYS A 38 -8.16 0.10 1.35
C LYS A 38 -7.44 1.35 0.86
N ARG A 39 -7.70 1.79 -0.38
CA ARG A 39 -7.11 3.00 -0.95
C ARG A 39 -7.46 4.23 -0.11
N ASP A 40 -8.73 4.41 0.25
CA ASP A 40 -9.18 5.55 1.04
C ASP A 40 -8.53 5.58 2.44
N ILE A 41 -8.36 4.42 3.10
CA ILE A 41 -7.63 4.33 4.38
C ILE A 41 -6.14 4.68 4.21
N ILE A 42 -5.49 4.14 3.18
CA ILE A 42 -4.07 4.40 2.91
C ILE A 42 -3.82 5.88 2.64
N ARG A 43 -4.69 6.52 1.84
CA ARG A 43 -4.57 7.93 1.47
C ARG A 43 -5.06 8.91 2.55
N GLY A 44 -5.39 8.43 3.75
CA GLY A 44 -5.85 9.27 4.86
C GLY A 44 -7.27 9.84 4.70
N VAL A 45 -8.04 9.42 3.69
CA VAL A 45 -9.45 9.82 3.52
C VAL A 45 -10.29 9.39 4.73
N HIS A 46 -9.93 8.23 5.31
CA HIS A 46 -10.38 7.87 6.66
C HIS A 46 -9.18 7.89 7.60
N ALA A 47 -9.19 8.79 8.57
CA ALA A 47 -8.06 9.05 9.46
C ALA A 47 -7.82 7.88 10.44
N PRO A 48 -6.58 7.64 10.89
CA PRO A 48 -6.30 6.67 11.95
C PRO A 48 -7.16 6.90 13.20
N GLY A 49 -7.80 5.85 13.72
CA GLY A 49 -8.73 5.92 14.85
C GLY A 49 -10.16 6.36 14.52
N GLN A 50 -10.43 6.83 13.30
CA GLN A 50 -11.77 7.26 12.90
C GLN A 50 -12.79 6.11 13.02
N ALA A 51 -13.93 6.40 13.64
CA ALA A 51 -15.08 5.50 13.67
C ALA A 51 -15.86 5.58 12.35
N LEU A 52 -16.16 4.41 11.78
CA LEU A 52 -16.89 4.23 10.54
C LEU A 52 -18.09 3.31 10.80
N THR A 53 -19.22 3.61 10.13
CA THR A 53 -20.40 2.74 10.19
C THR A 53 -20.59 2.02 8.87
N GLU A 54 -21.13 0.79 8.94
CA GLU A 54 -21.53 0.03 7.74
C GLU A 54 -22.45 0.83 6.83
N LYS A 55 -23.37 1.62 7.41
CA LYS A 55 -24.34 2.44 6.69
C LYS A 55 -23.64 3.52 5.87
N ASP A 56 -22.64 4.18 6.46
CA ASP A 56 -21.92 5.26 5.78
C ASP A 56 -21.01 4.71 4.67
N LEU A 57 -20.34 3.58 4.92
CA LEU A 57 -19.52 2.91 3.91
C LEU A 57 -20.36 2.38 2.74
N ALA A 58 -21.51 1.76 3.02
CA ALA A 58 -22.45 1.31 2.00
C ALA A 58 -22.90 2.47 1.10
N ARG A 59 -23.22 3.63 1.70
CA ARG A 59 -23.58 4.85 0.97
C ARG A 59 -22.40 5.37 0.13
N ARG A 60 -21.20 5.51 0.73
CA ARG A 60 -20.01 6.05 0.06
C ARG A 60 -19.60 5.23 -1.16
N TYR A 61 -19.55 3.90 -1.00
CA TYR A 61 -19.10 2.99 -2.06
C TYR A 61 -20.23 2.50 -2.96
N ARG A 62 -21.44 3.07 -2.83
CA ARG A 62 -22.64 2.71 -3.62
C ARG A 62 -22.88 1.20 -3.64
N SER A 63 -22.81 0.60 -2.45
CA SER A 63 -22.86 -0.85 -2.25
C SER A 63 -23.84 -1.21 -1.13
N SER A 64 -24.15 -2.50 -0.95
CA SER A 64 -24.99 -2.96 0.16
C SER A 64 -24.14 -3.33 1.39
N ARG A 65 -24.79 -3.62 2.53
CA ARG A 65 -24.07 -3.91 3.79
C ARG A 65 -23.23 -5.19 3.75
N THR A 66 -23.68 -6.21 3.01
CA THR A 66 -22.98 -7.50 2.90
C THR A 66 -21.57 -7.39 2.30
N PRO A 67 -21.37 -6.85 1.07
CA PRO A 67 -20.02 -6.67 0.51
C PRO A 67 -19.16 -5.69 1.31
N VAL A 68 -19.77 -4.72 2.02
CA VAL A 68 -19.04 -3.85 2.96
C VAL A 68 -18.51 -4.63 4.16
N ARG A 69 -19.31 -5.53 4.74
CA ARG A 69 -18.87 -6.40 5.85
C ARG A 69 -17.74 -7.32 5.44
N GLU A 70 -17.87 -7.97 4.29
CA GLU A 70 -16.83 -8.86 3.76
C GLU A 70 -15.53 -8.10 3.46
N ALA A 71 -15.62 -6.93 2.84
CA ALA A 71 -14.47 -6.05 2.64
C ALA A 71 -13.84 -5.61 3.98
N ALA A 72 -14.65 -5.28 4.98
CA ALA A 72 -14.18 -4.88 6.29
C ALA A 72 -13.47 -6.02 7.04
N LEU A 73 -13.96 -7.27 6.92
CA LEU A 73 -13.28 -8.44 7.48
C LEU A 73 -11.89 -8.64 6.87
N ARG A 74 -11.77 -8.53 5.55
CA ARG A 74 -10.49 -8.60 4.85
C ARG A 74 -9.55 -7.46 5.25
N LEU A 75 -10.08 -6.26 5.47
CA LEU A 75 -9.30 -5.12 5.97
C LEU A 75 -8.87 -5.31 7.43
N GLN A 76 -9.65 -6.02 8.24
CA GLN A 76 -9.25 -6.41 9.59
C GLN A 76 -8.12 -7.44 9.57
N GLU A 77 -8.18 -8.43 8.69
CA GLU A 77 -7.08 -9.38 8.48
C GLU A 77 -5.79 -8.65 8.05
N ALA A 78 -5.92 -7.64 7.19
CA ALA A 78 -4.84 -6.75 6.80
C ALA A 78 -4.45 -5.69 7.87
N ARG A 79 -5.05 -5.74 9.08
CA ARG A 79 -4.86 -4.80 10.19
C ARG A 79 -5.12 -3.32 9.87
N LEU A 80 -5.88 -3.03 8.82
CA LEU A 80 -6.27 -1.66 8.42
C LEU A 80 -7.55 -1.17 9.11
N LEU A 81 -8.41 -2.11 9.52
CA LEU A 81 -9.60 -1.84 10.33
C LEU A 81 -9.62 -2.71 11.58
N ARG A 82 -10.30 -2.22 12.62
CA ARG A 82 -10.69 -3.00 13.78
C ARG A 82 -12.22 -3.01 13.86
N ILE A 83 -12.81 -4.19 13.82
CA ILE A 83 -14.25 -4.36 13.96
C ILE A 83 -14.56 -4.57 15.44
N VAL A 84 -15.44 -3.74 15.99
CA VAL A 84 -15.87 -3.85 17.38
C VAL A 84 -17.37 -4.17 17.41
N PRO A 85 -17.76 -5.32 17.98
CA PRO A 85 -19.17 -5.69 18.08
C PRO A 85 -20.01 -4.57 18.66
N ASN A 86 -21.14 -4.25 18.00
CA ASN A 86 -22.09 -3.22 18.38
C ASN A 86 -21.56 -1.77 18.45
N ARG A 87 -20.28 -1.52 18.13
CA ARG A 87 -19.70 -0.16 18.10
C ARG A 87 -19.29 0.30 16.71
N GLY A 88 -19.15 -0.62 15.75
CA GLY A 88 -18.82 -0.31 14.36
C GLY A 88 -17.38 -0.63 14.00
N TYR A 89 -16.84 0.06 13.01
CA TYR A 89 -15.50 -0.16 12.50
C TYR A 89 -14.61 1.02 12.88
N PHE A 90 -13.36 0.74 13.20
CA PHE A 90 -12.38 1.76 13.55
C PHE A 90 -11.19 1.63 12.62
N VAL A 91 -10.78 2.71 11.98
CA VAL A 91 -9.50 2.71 11.26
C VAL A 91 -8.39 2.44 12.26
N SER A 92 -7.52 1.48 11.97
CA SER A 92 -6.42 1.15 12.86
C SER A 92 -5.53 2.38 13.09
N GLN A 93 -5.01 2.52 14.30
CA GLN A 93 -3.95 3.50 14.56
C GLN A 93 -2.63 3.02 13.92
N ILE A 94 -1.63 3.91 13.88
CA ILE A 94 -0.27 3.59 13.48
C ILE A 94 0.60 3.72 14.72
N THR A 95 1.22 2.63 15.12
CA THR A 95 2.09 2.57 16.31
C THR A 95 3.57 2.69 15.92
N LEU A 96 4.41 3.09 16.87
CA LEU A 96 5.86 3.10 16.68
C LEU A 96 6.42 1.69 16.44
N GLN A 97 5.81 0.66 17.04
CA GLN A 97 6.19 -0.73 16.78
C GLN A 97 5.90 -1.12 15.33
N GLU A 98 4.70 -0.82 14.83
CA GLU A 98 4.35 -1.09 13.42
C GLU A 98 5.29 -0.36 12.45
N LEU A 99 5.70 0.86 12.77
CA LEU A 99 6.69 1.58 11.98
C LEU A 99 8.03 0.82 11.92
N ASN A 100 8.52 0.33 13.07
CA ASN A 100 9.74 -0.45 13.13
C ASN A 100 9.63 -1.76 12.34
N ASP A 101 8.54 -2.51 12.55
CA ASP A 101 8.27 -3.78 11.86
C ASP A 101 8.24 -3.58 10.33
N VAL A 102 7.62 -2.50 9.85
CA VAL A 102 7.58 -2.17 8.42
C VAL A 102 8.99 -1.90 7.88
N TYR A 103 9.82 -1.12 8.59
CA TYR A 103 11.18 -0.86 8.14
C TYR A 103 12.04 -2.13 8.12
N GLU A 104 11.92 -3.01 9.11
CA GLU A 104 12.62 -4.31 9.13
C GLU A 104 12.17 -5.19 7.95
N PHE A 105 10.87 -5.25 7.70
CA PHE A 105 10.31 -5.98 6.57
C PHE A 105 10.82 -5.42 5.25
N ARG A 106 10.78 -4.09 5.06
CA ARG A 106 11.34 -3.40 3.89
C ARG A 106 12.80 -3.76 3.66
N THR A 107 13.64 -3.67 4.70
CA THR A 107 15.05 -4.03 4.60
C THR A 107 15.22 -5.47 4.10
N ALA A 108 14.45 -6.42 4.62
CA ALA A 108 14.53 -7.81 4.20
C ALA A 108 14.18 -8.01 2.72
N VAL A 109 13.08 -7.39 2.25
CA VAL A 109 12.53 -7.67 0.91
C VAL A 109 13.08 -6.77 -0.18
N GLU A 110 13.26 -5.47 0.09
CA GLU A 110 13.74 -4.49 -0.91
C GLU A 110 15.24 -4.66 -1.18
N CYS A 111 16.05 -4.97 -0.16
CA CYS A 111 17.49 -5.22 -0.37
C CYS A 111 17.73 -6.49 -1.19
N ALA A 112 16.97 -7.55 -0.92
CA ALA A 112 17.01 -8.78 -1.70
C ALA A 112 16.53 -8.55 -3.15
N ALA A 113 15.50 -7.72 -3.32
CA ALA A 113 15.01 -7.31 -4.63
C ALA A 113 16.06 -6.54 -5.43
N ALA A 114 16.73 -5.55 -4.82
CA ALA A 114 17.78 -4.76 -5.45
C ALA A 114 19.00 -5.60 -5.85
N GLU A 115 19.43 -6.51 -4.97
CA GLU A 115 20.51 -7.45 -5.26
C GLU A 115 20.18 -8.34 -6.48
N LEU A 116 18.99 -8.94 -6.48
CA LEU A 116 18.56 -9.80 -7.59
C LEU A 116 18.30 -9.01 -8.87
N ALA A 117 17.85 -7.76 -8.78
CA ALA A 117 17.71 -6.86 -9.90
C ALA A 117 19.07 -6.64 -10.58
N ALA A 118 20.13 -6.31 -9.84
CA ALA A 118 21.47 -6.16 -10.43
C ALA A 118 21.97 -7.44 -11.14
N ARG A 119 21.61 -8.63 -10.64
CA ARG A 119 21.98 -9.91 -11.27
C ARG A 119 21.19 -10.22 -12.55
N LYS A 120 19.97 -9.69 -12.70
CA LYS A 120 18.99 -10.16 -13.70
C LYS A 120 18.41 -9.06 -14.59
N ALA A 121 18.72 -7.79 -14.32
CA ALA A 121 18.19 -6.65 -15.03
C ALA A 121 18.64 -6.71 -16.49
N ILE A 122 17.69 -6.95 -17.39
CA ILE A 122 17.89 -6.89 -18.84
C ILE A 122 16.83 -6.01 -19.52
N ASP A 123 15.95 -5.40 -18.72
CA ASP A 123 14.84 -4.57 -19.20
C ASP A 123 15.25 -3.10 -19.15
N SER A 124 15.81 -2.62 -20.27
CA SER A 124 16.29 -1.25 -20.41
C SER A 124 15.16 -0.22 -20.33
N ALA A 125 13.97 -0.54 -20.84
CA ALA A 125 12.82 0.36 -20.78
C ALA A 125 12.39 0.62 -19.34
N LEU A 126 12.29 -0.44 -18.52
CA LEU A 126 11.96 -0.29 -17.11
C LEU A 126 13.07 0.45 -16.33
N LEU A 127 14.34 0.29 -16.70
CA LEU A 127 15.43 1.06 -16.09
C LEU A 127 15.34 2.57 -16.37
N GLU A 128 14.89 2.97 -17.55
CA GLU A 128 14.63 4.38 -17.86
C GLU A 128 13.41 4.90 -17.10
N GLU A 129 12.31 4.14 -17.02
CA GLU A 129 11.15 4.52 -16.19
C GLU A 129 11.54 4.71 -14.71
N LEU A 130 12.40 3.84 -14.18
CA LEU A 130 12.93 3.97 -12.83
C LEU A 130 13.79 5.23 -12.67
N ALA A 131 14.57 5.61 -13.68
CA ALA A 131 15.36 6.83 -13.66
C ALA A 131 14.45 8.06 -13.61
N ASP A 132 13.37 8.09 -14.39
CA ASP A 132 12.40 9.18 -14.35
C ASP A 132 11.70 9.27 -12.97
N TRP A 133 11.31 8.13 -12.38
CA TRP A 133 10.72 8.13 -11.04
C TRP A 133 11.71 8.53 -9.95
N ALA A 134 13.00 8.22 -10.10
CA ALA A 134 14.04 8.66 -9.17
C ALA A 134 14.20 10.19 -9.11
N GLU A 135 13.84 10.89 -10.18
CA GLU A 135 13.84 12.36 -10.26
C GLU A 135 12.54 13.00 -9.73
N THR A 136 11.56 12.19 -9.34
CA THR A 136 10.30 12.72 -8.81
C THR A 136 10.59 13.50 -7.53
N SER A 137 10.38 14.81 -7.60
CA SER A 137 10.54 15.73 -6.50
C SER A 137 9.22 16.42 -6.20
N TYR A 138 9.14 17.07 -5.05
CA TYR A 138 7.97 17.83 -4.68
C TYR A 138 8.40 19.12 -3.98
N ARG A 139 7.54 20.13 -4.08
CA ARG A 139 7.67 21.34 -3.30
C ARG A 139 6.86 21.18 -2.02
N THR A 140 7.43 21.62 -0.91
CA THR A 140 6.84 21.51 0.43
C THR A 140 5.58 22.36 0.62
N ASP A 141 5.16 23.13 -0.38
CA ASP A 141 3.96 23.97 -0.38
C ASP A 141 2.76 23.30 -1.08
N SER A 142 2.91 22.08 -1.59
CA SER A 142 1.85 21.39 -2.34
C SER A 142 1.62 19.95 -1.85
N LEU A 143 0.46 19.74 -1.22
CA LEU A 143 -0.02 18.41 -0.85
C LEU A 143 -0.10 17.49 -2.07
N GLU A 144 -0.68 17.96 -3.17
CA GLU A 144 -0.80 17.19 -4.41
C GLU A 144 0.56 16.68 -4.90
N LYS A 145 1.58 17.55 -4.92
CA LYS A 145 2.94 17.15 -5.31
C LYS A 145 3.57 16.16 -4.34
N TYR A 146 3.28 16.27 -3.04
CA TYR A 146 3.71 15.26 -2.08
C TYR A 146 3.03 13.90 -2.32
N MET A 147 1.75 13.87 -2.67
CA MET A 147 1.05 12.64 -3.04
C MET A 147 1.64 12.02 -4.31
N GLU A 148 1.91 12.83 -5.34
CA GLU A 148 2.61 12.39 -6.56
C GLU A 148 3.99 11.79 -6.24
N PHE A 149 4.74 12.42 -5.33
CA PHE A 149 6.02 11.90 -4.86
C PHE A 149 5.87 10.54 -4.17
N ILE A 150 4.92 10.38 -3.24
CA ILE A 150 4.67 9.09 -2.58
C ILE A 150 4.36 7.99 -3.61
N GLU A 151 3.53 8.30 -4.60
CA GLU A 151 3.20 7.36 -5.67
C GLU A 151 4.42 7.02 -6.54
N GLY A 152 5.23 8.01 -6.89
CA GLY A 152 6.49 7.83 -7.63
C GLY A 152 7.49 6.97 -6.86
N ASP A 153 7.68 7.24 -5.57
CA ASP A 153 8.54 6.49 -4.67
C ASP A 153 8.10 5.01 -4.59
N THR A 154 6.80 4.74 -4.42
CA THR A 154 6.29 3.36 -4.45
C THR A 154 6.54 2.69 -5.80
N ARG A 155 6.32 3.38 -6.93
CA ARG A 155 6.57 2.83 -8.27
C ARG A 155 8.04 2.49 -8.47
N PHE A 156 8.94 3.35 -7.99
CA PHE A 156 10.39 3.13 -8.02
C PHE A 156 10.77 1.82 -7.30
N HIS A 157 10.38 1.66 -6.03
CA HIS A 157 10.71 0.45 -5.27
C HIS A 157 10.09 -0.83 -5.87
N VAL A 158 8.82 -0.77 -6.29
CA VAL A 158 8.16 -1.92 -6.94
C VAL A 158 8.78 -2.23 -8.30
N GLY A 159 9.24 -1.23 -9.06
CA GLY A 159 9.93 -1.41 -10.32
C GLY A 159 11.28 -2.10 -10.16
N ILE A 160 12.07 -1.74 -9.13
CA ILE A 160 13.29 -2.49 -8.77
C ILE A 160 12.94 -3.95 -8.47
N ALA A 161 11.86 -4.20 -7.72
CA ALA A 161 11.41 -5.57 -7.45
C ALA A 161 11.03 -6.33 -8.73
N ARG A 162 10.45 -5.67 -9.73
CA ARG A 162 10.14 -6.30 -11.03
C ARG A 162 11.41 -6.69 -11.79
N LEU A 163 12.47 -5.89 -11.73
CA LEU A 163 13.77 -6.22 -12.33
C LEU A 163 14.39 -7.48 -11.72
N SER A 164 14.07 -7.83 -10.46
CA SER A 164 14.51 -9.09 -9.84
C SER A 164 13.91 -10.35 -10.50
N ARG A 165 12.85 -10.18 -11.31
CA ARG A 165 12.04 -11.26 -11.91
C ARG A 165 11.53 -12.28 -10.90
N ASN A 166 11.35 -11.87 -9.65
CA ASN A 166 10.81 -12.70 -8.58
C ASN A 166 9.45 -12.15 -8.14
N GLN A 167 8.38 -12.82 -8.55
CA GLN A 167 7.02 -12.36 -8.26
C GLN A 167 6.67 -12.37 -6.77
N MET A 168 7.35 -13.18 -5.95
CA MET A 168 7.17 -13.14 -4.49
C MET A 168 7.76 -11.86 -3.91
N LEU A 169 8.93 -11.43 -4.39
CA LEU A 169 9.52 -10.14 -3.98
C LEU A 169 8.69 -8.96 -4.48
N VAL A 170 8.16 -8.99 -5.70
CA VAL A 170 7.27 -7.94 -6.20
C VAL A 170 6.06 -7.76 -5.28
N ARG A 171 5.42 -8.86 -4.87
CA ARG A 171 4.27 -8.83 -3.95
C ARG A 171 4.67 -8.30 -2.57
N ALA A 172 5.76 -8.80 -2.00
CA ALA A 172 6.22 -8.40 -0.68
C ALA A 172 6.63 -6.92 -0.63
N VAL A 173 7.35 -6.44 -1.66
CA VAL A 173 7.71 -5.02 -1.77
C VAL A 173 6.47 -4.15 -1.95
N ALA A 174 5.51 -4.54 -2.81
CA ALA A 174 4.27 -3.79 -2.97
C ALA A 174 3.45 -3.69 -1.67
N GLU A 175 3.46 -4.76 -0.85
CA GLU A 175 2.84 -4.75 0.47
C GLU A 175 3.56 -3.82 1.44
N ALA A 176 4.89 -3.93 1.54
CA ALA A 176 5.70 -3.07 2.40
C ALA A 176 5.54 -1.58 2.03
N ARG A 177 5.51 -1.29 0.73
CA ARG A 177 5.28 0.06 0.20
C ARG A 177 3.88 0.56 0.50
N SER A 178 2.84 -0.26 0.37
CA SER A 178 1.46 0.09 0.75
C SER A 178 1.33 0.46 2.23
N LEU A 179 2.09 -0.20 3.11
CA LEU A 179 2.13 0.15 4.54
C LEU A 179 2.86 1.48 4.77
N MET A 180 3.97 1.72 4.06
CA MET A 180 4.67 3.00 4.12
C MET A 180 3.85 4.16 3.60
N GLU A 181 3.09 3.98 2.51
CA GLU A 181 2.18 5.02 2.01
C GLU A 181 1.22 5.44 3.13
N ARG A 182 0.60 4.49 3.82
CA ARG A 182 -0.31 4.78 4.94
C ARG A 182 0.37 5.61 6.03
N ILE A 183 1.63 5.31 6.36
CA ILE A 183 2.44 6.08 7.32
C ILE A 183 2.70 7.50 6.80
N MET A 184 3.13 7.63 5.54
CA MET A 184 3.51 8.91 4.93
C MET A 184 2.30 9.83 4.72
N TYR A 185 1.12 9.27 4.39
CA TYR A 185 -0.14 10.01 4.31
C TYR A 185 -0.63 10.45 5.69
N ALA A 186 -0.43 9.65 6.74
CA ALA A 186 -0.83 10.03 8.10
C ALA A 186 0.00 11.19 8.68
N VAL A 187 1.23 11.40 8.20
CA VAL A 187 2.07 12.54 8.62
C VAL A 187 1.90 13.79 7.75
N VAL A 188 0.99 13.78 6.77
CA VAL A 188 0.66 14.98 5.98
C VAL A 188 0.13 16.11 6.88
N ASP A 189 -0.68 15.77 7.88
CA ASP A 189 -1.34 16.75 8.74
C ASP A 189 -0.36 17.63 9.55
N ILE A 190 0.89 17.16 9.73
CA ILE A 190 1.95 17.93 10.40
C ILE A 190 2.79 18.80 9.45
N HIS A 191 2.38 18.93 8.18
CA HIS A 191 3.06 19.73 7.14
C HIS A 191 4.57 19.45 7.02
N TYR A 192 4.97 18.21 7.33
CA TYR A 192 6.37 17.82 7.19
C TYR A 192 6.62 17.21 5.83
N TYR A 193 7.61 17.78 5.18
CA TYR A 193 8.01 17.52 3.83
C TYR A 193 9.51 17.26 3.86
N GLY A 194 9.89 16.02 4.16
CA GLY A 194 11.30 15.61 4.26
C GLY A 194 12.07 15.70 2.94
N GLU A 195 13.39 15.69 3.02
CA GLU A 195 14.25 15.72 1.84
C GLU A 195 14.00 14.54 0.89
N VAL A 196 13.83 14.84 -0.40
CA VAL A 196 13.64 13.86 -1.48
C VAL A 196 14.93 13.04 -1.66
N PRO A 197 14.87 11.70 -1.67
CA PRO A 197 16.05 10.84 -1.76
C PRO A 197 16.62 10.69 -3.19
N ILE A 198 16.64 11.76 -4.00
CA ILE A 198 17.01 11.71 -5.42
C ILE A 198 18.37 11.04 -5.63
N GLN A 199 19.40 11.49 -4.89
CA GLN A 199 20.75 10.93 -5.04
C GLN A 199 20.82 9.47 -4.58
N GLU A 200 20.09 9.12 -3.52
CA GLU A 200 20.03 7.74 -3.02
C GLU A 200 19.41 6.81 -4.08
N HIS A 201 18.33 7.24 -4.74
CA HIS A 201 17.70 6.48 -5.83
C HIS A 201 18.63 6.34 -7.05
N ARG A 202 19.31 7.42 -7.45
CA ARG A 202 20.31 7.39 -8.55
C ARG A 202 21.42 6.38 -8.27
N ASP A 203 21.95 6.36 -7.05
CA ASP A 203 23.01 5.44 -6.66
C ASP A 203 22.57 3.97 -6.73
N ILE A 204 21.31 3.68 -6.39
CA ILE A 204 20.72 2.34 -6.52
C ILE A 204 20.62 1.93 -7.99
N ILE A 205 20.05 2.81 -8.85
CA ILE A 205 19.94 2.53 -10.29
C ILE A 205 21.33 2.29 -10.90
N LYS A 206 22.31 3.13 -10.54
CA LYS A 206 23.69 3.00 -11.02
C LYS A 206 24.25 1.62 -10.70
N ALA A 207 24.13 1.16 -9.45
CA ALA A 207 24.61 -0.17 -9.05
C ALA A 207 23.90 -1.31 -9.80
N ILE A 208 22.60 -1.16 -10.09
CA ILE A 208 21.86 -2.13 -10.91
C ILE A 208 22.36 -2.14 -12.36
N ARG A 209 22.57 -0.96 -12.97
CA ARG A 209 23.09 -0.81 -14.34
C ARG A 209 24.52 -1.36 -14.50
N GLU A 210 25.33 -1.23 -13.46
CA GLU A 210 26.71 -1.75 -13.42
C GLU A 210 26.77 -3.25 -13.08
N HIS A 211 25.62 -3.92 -12.92
CA HIS A 211 25.52 -5.32 -12.52
C HIS A 211 26.30 -5.65 -11.23
N ASP A 212 26.27 -4.75 -10.23
CA ASP A 212 26.90 -4.93 -8.93
C ASP A 212 25.83 -5.25 -7.84
N PRO A 213 25.61 -6.53 -7.51
CA PRO A 213 24.58 -6.94 -6.56
C PRO A 213 24.88 -6.50 -5.13
N GLN A 214 26.16 -6.54 -4.72
CA GLN A 214 26.56 -6.12 -3.38
C GLN A 214 26.33 -4.62 -3.19
N ALA A 215 26.71 -3.80 -4.18
CA ALA A 215 26.46 -2.37 -4.13
C ALA A 215 24.96 -2.08 -4.16
N ALA A 216 24.17 -2.70 -5.05
CA ALA A 216 22.73 -2.47 -5.13
C ALA A 216 22.01 -2.78 -3.80
N ARG A 217 22.38 -3.90 -3.17
CA ARG A 217 21.89 -4.29 -1.83
C ARG A 217 22.24 -3.24 -0.79
N LYS A 218 23.51 -2.81 -0.75
CA LYS A 218 24.00 -1.85 0.23
C LYS A 218 23.33 -0.48 0.08
N ARG A 219 23.22 0.03 -1.15
CA ARG A 219 22.59 1.33 -1.43
C ARG A 219 21.11 1.33 -1.04
N MET A 220 20.40 0.23 -1.31
CA MET A 220 19.01 0.07 -0.85
C MET A 220 18.91 0.03 0.68
N TYR A 221 19.81 -0.68 1.35
CA TYR A 221 19.86 -0.71 2.82
C TYR A 221 20.06 0.69 3.41
N ASP A 222 21.08 1.41 2.94
CA ASP A 222 21.43 2.74 3.41
C ASP A 222 20.24 3.71 3.20
N HIS A 223 19.60 3.67 2.03
CA HIS A 223 18.40 4.44 1.73
C HIS A 223 17.25 4.16 2.71
N ILE A 224 16.94 2.90 2.99
CA ILE A 224 15.87 2.51 3.93
C ILE A 224 16.17 3.00 5.34
N VAL A 225 17.43 2.89 5.79
CA VAL A 225 17.85 3.38 7.11
C VAL A 225 17.75 4.90 7.20
N GLN A 226 18.20 5.63 6.17
CA GLN A 226 18.06 7.09 6.12
C GLN A 226 16.59 7.52 6.14
N SER A 227 15.74 6.86 5.36
CA SER A 227 14.29 7.05 5.38
C SER A 227 13.72 6.85 6.80
N LYS A 228 14.11 5.78 7.50
CA LYS A 228 13.68 5.50 8.88
C LYS A 228 14.06 6.63 9.84
N HIS A 229 15.30 7.08 9.79
CA HIS A 229 15.75 8.19 10.65
C HIS A 229 14.98 9.48 10.37
N LYS A 230 14.70 9.80 9.10
CA LYS A 230 13.89 10.97 8.72
C LYS A 230 12.48 10.87 9.30
N VAL A 231 11.79 9.74 9.17
CA VAL A 231 10.42 9.55 9.70
C VAL A 231 10.37 9.53 11.22
N LEU A 232 11.32 8.88 11.91
CA LEU A 232 11.34 8.84 13.39
C LEU A 232 11.59 10.22 14.04
N ARG A 233 12.28 11.13 13.35
CA ARG A 233 12.42 12.51 13.83
C ARG A 233 11.07 13.24 13.88
N LEU A 234 10.07 12.80 13.12
CA LEU A 234 8.72 13.38 13.11
C LEU A 234 7.84 12.88 14.23
N THR A 235 8.08 11.66 14.69
CA THR A 235 7.31 11.04 15.77
C THR A 235 7.84 11.43 17.14
N SER A 236 9.03 12.04 17.21
CA SER A 236 9.60 12.58 18.43
C SER A 236 8.97 13.95 18.73
N PRO A 237 8.38 14.18 19.92
CA PRO A 237 7.84 15.49 20.26
C PRO A 237 8.96 16.53 20.18
N SER A 238 8.73 17.57 19.38
CA SER A 238 9.65 18.70 19.23
C SER A 238 9.94 19.29 20.61
N THR A 239 11.07 18.91 21.21
CA THR A 239 11.51 19.43 22.50
C THR A 239 12.16 20.78 22.25
N THR A 240 11.41 21.76 21.72
CA THR A 240 11.79 23.18 21.72
C THR A 240 10.63 24.10 21.33
N ARG A 241 9.84 24.52 22.32
CA ARG A 241 9.55 25.96 22.52
C ARG A 241 9.18 26.22 23.97
N THR A 242 10.17 26.14 24.85
CA THR A 242 10.13 26.80 26.15
C THR A 242 11.46 27.48 26.38
N THR A 243 11.45 28.80 26.20
CA THR A 243 12.13 29.82 27.03
C THR A 243 11.66 31.17 26.52
N ARG A 244 10.82 31.87 27.31
CA ARG A 244 11.18 33.04 28.15
C ARG A 244 11.44 34.28 27.27
N ARG A 245 10.80 35.43 27.42
CA ARG A 245 10.07 36.09 28.52
C ARG A 245 8.98 36.97 27.91
#